data_AF-A0A7L3DTS6-F1
#
_entry.id   AF-A0A7L3DTS6-F1
#
_cell.length_a   1.000
_cell.length_b   1.000
_cell.length_c   1.000
_cell.angle_alpha   90.00
_cell.angle_beta   90.00
_cell.angle_gamma   90.00
#
_symmetry.space_group_name_H-M   'P 1'
#
loop_
_entity.id
_entity.type
_entity.pdbx_description
1 polymer ?
#
loop_
_entity_poly.entity_id
_entity_poly.type
_entity_poly.pdbx_seq_one_letter_code
_entity_poly.pdbx_strand_id
1 'polypeptide(L)'
;QTTLQTDEVKNVPCGTSGGVMIYFDRIEVVNFLIQSAVYDIVKNYTADYDKALIFNKIHHELNQFCSVHTLQEVYIELFDQIDENLKLALQQDLTTMAPGLIIQAVRVTKPNIPETIRRNYELMESEKTKLLIAAQKQKVVEKEAETERKKALIEAEKVAQVAEITYGQKVMEKETEKRISEIE
;
A
#
# COMPACT_ATOMS: atom_id res chain seq x y z
N GLN A 1 -30.83 6.74 23.15
CA GLN A 1 -31.00 7.00 21.70
C GLN A 1 -30.41 5.78 20.98
N THR A 2 -31.12 5.14 20.04
CA THR A 2 -30.69 3.86 19.42
C THR A 2 -30.40 4.02 17.93
N THR A 3 -29.79 5.15 17.59
CA THR A 3 -29.38 5.51 16.24
C THR A 3 -27.88 5.35 16.14
N LEU A 4 -27.38 5.18 14.91
CA LEU A 4 -25.95 5.24 14.62
C LEU A 4 -25.37 6.55 15.20
N GLN A 5 -24.29 6.45 15.95
CA GLN A 5 -23.58 7.57 16.57
C GLN A 5 -22.14 7.60 16.08
N THR A 6 -21.60 8.80 15.90
CA THR A 6 -20.19 9.01 15.57
C THR A 6 -19.55 9.79 16.70
N ASP A 7 -18.63 9.15 17.41
CA ASP A 7 -17.85 9.77 18.47
C ASP A 7 -16.52 10.25 17.90
N GLU A 8 -16.10 11.44 18.32
CA GLU A 8 -14.89 12.08 17.83
C GLU A 8 -13.92 12.32 18.99
N VAL A 9 -12.73 11.75 18.87
CA VAL A 9 -11.62 11.87 19.82
C VAL A 9 -10.53 12.73 19.18
N LYS A 10 -10.14 13.81 19.86
CA LYS A 10 -9.20 14.81 19.33
C LYS A 10 -7.90 14.87 20.12
N ASN A 11 -6.83 15.22 19.44
CA ASN A 11 -5.52 15.52 20.01
C ASN A 11 -4.99 14.41 20.94
N VAL A 12 -4.98 13.17 20.46
CA VAL A 12 -4.48 12.03 21.22
C VAL A 12 -2.95 12.00 21.15
N PRO A 13 -2.23 12.18 22.27
CA PRO A 13 -0.78 12.04 22.28
C PRO A 13 -0.38 10.57 22.17
N CYS A 14 0.68 10.30 21.42
CA CYS A 14 1.26 8.98 21.24
C CYS A 14 2.79 9.06 21.30
N GLY A 15 3.42 8.29 22.18
CA GLY A 15 4.87 8.19 22.26
C GLY A 15 5.39 7.03 21.42
N THR A 16 6.20 7.31 20.40
CA THR A 16 6.83 6.26 19.58
C THR A 16 8.00 5.60 20.32
N SER A 17 8.38 4.37 19.92
CA SER A 17 9.54 3.67 20.50
C SER A 17 10.86 4.45 20.34
N GLY A 18 10.94 5.31 19.32
CA GLY A 18 12.07 6.21 19.08
C GLY A 18 12.09 7.47 19.97
N GLY A 19 11.16 7.62 20.91
CA GLY A 19 11.08 8.76 21.83
C GLY A 19 10.50 10.04 21.21
N VAL A 20 9.98 9.97 19.98
CA VAL A 20 9.28 11.10 19.35
C VAL A 20 7.81 11.08 19.77
N MET A 21 7.35 12.20 20.31
CA MET A 21 5.94 12.44 20.61
C MET A 21 5.20 12.90 19.36
N ILE A 22 4.13 12.21 19.03
CA ILE A 22 3.21 12.54 17.93
C ILE A 22 1.80 12.72 18.44
N TYR A 23 0.95 13.37 17.65
CA TYR A 23 -0.43 13.65 18.03
C TYR A 23 -1.39 13.22 16.92
N PHE A 24 -2.40 12.42 17.26
CA PHE A 24 -3.49 12.14 16.34
C PHE A 24 -4.53 13.26 16.46
N ASP A 25 -4.70 14.04 15.40
CA ASP A 25 -5.59 15.20 15.41
C ASP A 25 -7.05 14.77 15.62
N ARG A 26 -7.46 13.69 14.93
CA ARG A 26 -8.83 13.19 14.98
C ARG A 26 -8.90 11.68 14.82
N ILE A 27 -9.74 11.06 15.64
CA ILE A 27 -10.17 9.68 15.51
C ILE A 27 -11.68 9.65 15.60
N GLU A 28 -12.33 9.09 14.60
CA GLU A 28 -13.78 8.97 14.50
C GLU A 28 -14.17 7.51 14.73
N VAL A 29 -15.09 7.26 15.66
CA VAL A 29 -15.61 5.93 15.98
C VAL A 29 -17.10 5.92 15.74
N VAL A 30 -17.53 5.16 14.74
CA VAL A 30 -18.95 4.95 14.45
C VAL A 30 -19.41 3.76 15.27
N ASN A 31 -20.39 3.98 16.16
CA ASN A 31 -20.94 2.96 17.03
C ASN A 31 -22.48 2.92 16.99
N PHE A 32 -23.02 1.81 17.48
CA PHE A 32 -24.44 1.58 17.60
C PHE A 32 -24.75 0.85 18.92
N LEU A 33 -25.71 1.39 19.67
CA LEU A 33 -26.20 0.82 20.92
C LEU A 33 -27.55 0.13 20.71
N ILE A 34 -27.61 -1.18 20.97
CA ILE A 34 -28.84 -1.97 20.85
C ILE A 34 -29.85 -1.55 21.93
N GLN A 35 -31.12 -1.39 21.54
CA GLN A 35 -32.24 -1.00 22.42
C GLN A 35 -32.32 -1.79 23.72
N SER A 36 -32.12 -3.10 23.67
CA SER A 36 -32.20 -3.98 24.84
C SER A 36 -31.10 -3.72 25.87
N ALA A 37 -29.93 -3.20 25.46
CA ALA A 37 -28.77 -3.00 26.31
C ALA A 37 -28.67 -1.56 26.87
N VAL A 38 -29.51 -0.63 26.40
CA VAL A 38 -29.46 0.79 26.78
C VAL A 38 -29.57 0.97 28.29
N TYR A 39 -30.53 0.30 28.93
CA TYR A 39 -30.78 0.48 30.36
C TYR A 39 -29.59 0.03 31.22
N ASP A 40 -29.02 -1.13 30.91
CA ASP A 40 -27.90 -1.69 31.66
C ASP A 40 -26.62 -0.88 31.46
N ILE A 41 -26.35 -0.42 30.23
CA ILE A 41 -25.16 0.39 29.92
C ILE A 41 -25.24 1.75 30.62
N VAL A 42 -26.39 2.44 30.55
CA VAL A 42 -26.56 3.72 31.24
C VAL A 42 -26.51 3.57 32.76
N LYS A 43 -27.02 2.46 33.31
CA LYS A 43 -26.95 2.19 34.75
C LYS A 43 -25.52 1.93 35.23
N ASN A 44 -24.71 1.19 34.46
CA ASN A 44 -23.37 0.78 34.86
C ASN A 44 -22.28 1.82 34.51
N TYR A 45 -22.44 2.54 33.40
CA TYR A 45 -21.42 3.44 32.84
C TYR A 45 -21.88 4.88 32.71
N THR A 46 -23.08 5.22 33.21
CA THR A 46 -23.72 6.54 33.12
C THR A 46 -24.11 6.92 31.68
N ALA A 47 -24.65 8.13 31.51
CA ALA A 47 -25.02 8.64 30.18
C ALA A 47 -23.79 8.86 29.27
N ASP A 48 -22.63 9.17 29.85
CA ASP A 48 -21.37 9.45 29.14
C ASP A 48 -20.49 8.18 29.04
N TYR A 49 -21.11 7.04 28.72
CA TYR A 49 -20.44 5.74 28.63
C TYR A 49 -19.36 5.72 27.55
N ASP A 50 -19.53 6.51 26.48
CA ASP A 50 -18.63 6.71 25.35
C ASP A 50 -17.25 7.20 25.81
N LYS A 51 -17.20 8.14 26.75
CA LYS A 51 -15.94 8.65 27.30
C LYS A 51 -15.17 7.59 28.08
N ALA A 52 -15.86 6.79 28.88
CA ALA A 52 -15.22 5.77 29.70
C ALA A 52 -14.79 4.55 28.87
N LEU A 53 -15.65 4.09 27.97
CA LEU A 53 -15.48 2.83 27.24
C LEU A 53 -14.76 2.98 25.91
N ILE A 54 -14.95 4.09 25.19
CA ILE A 54 -14.36 4.32 23.87
C ILE A 54 -13.13 5.22 23.99
N PHE A 55 -13.27 6.44 24.51
CA PHE A 55 -12.18 7.43 24.53
C PHE A 55 -10.94 6.92 25.29
N ASN A 56 -11.12 6.44 26.52
CA ASN A 56 -10.00 5.93 27.32
C ASN A 56 -9.33 4.72 26.67
N LYS A 57 -10.14 3.83 26.05
CA LYS A 57 -9.62 2.64 25.39
C LYS A 57 -8.80 2.99 24.16
N ILE A 58 -9.23 3.96 23.34
CA ILE A 58 -8.45 4.47 22.21
C ILE A 58 -7.09 5.00 22.67
N HIS A 59 -7.06 5.80 23.74
CA HIS A 59 -5.80 6.30 24.29
C HIS A 59 -4.86 5.17 24.72
N HIS A 60 -5.38 4.13 25.36
CA HIS A 60 -4.57 3.00 25.79
C HIS A 60 -4.01 2.20 24.61
N GLU A 61 -4.87 1.82 23.67
CA GLU A 61 -4.50 1.01 22.50
C GLU A 61 -3.50 1.73 21.61
N LEU A 62 -3.71 3.02 21.33
CA LEU A 62 -2.76 3.79 20.52
C LEU A 62 -1.41 3.92 21.21
N ASN A 63 -1.38 4.23 22.51
CA ASN A 63 -0.11 4.32 23.23
C ASN A 63 0.64 2.98 23.26
N GLN A 64 -0.08 1.87 23.43
CA GLN A 64 0.52 0.55 23.33
C GLN A 64 1.09 0.30 21.94
N PHE A 65 0.32 0.61 20.89
CA PHE A 65 0.76 0.49 19.51
C PHE A 65 2.00 1.35 19.22
N CYS A 66 2.01 2.63 19.58
CA CYS A 66 3.16 3.52 19.34
C CYS A 66 4.38 3.12 20.17
N SER A 67 4.21 2.60 21.39
CA SER A 67 5.35 2.28 22.26
C SER A 67 6.27 1.19 21.69
N VAL A 68 5.74 0.31 20.84
CA VAL A 68 6.49 -0.79 20.21
C VAL A 68 6.90 -0.50 18.76
N HIS A 69 6.40 0.59 18.15
CA HIS A 69 6.69 0.96 16.77
C HIS A 69 7.44 2.29 16.67
N THR A 70 8.30 2.39 15.66
CA THR A 70 9.01 3.62 15.32
C THR A 70 8.09 4.62 14.63
N LEU A 71 8.51 5.89 14.58
CA LEU A 71 7.78 6.93 13.86
C LEU A 71 7.53 6.57 12.39
N GLN A 72 8.53 5.98 11.73
CA GLN A 72 8.46 5.58 10.33
C GLN A 72 7.38 4.51 10.11
N GLU A 73 7.36 3.48 10.96
CA GLU A 73 6.38 2.40 10.87
C GLU A 73 4.97 2.93 11.10
N VAL A 74 4.75 3.74 12.14
CA VAL A 74 3.42 4.31 12.46
C VAL A 74 2.93 5.27 11.38
N TYR A 75 3.82 6.08 10.79
CA TYR A 75 3.43 7.14 9.85
C TYR A 75 3.29 6.69 8.40
N ILE A 76 4.10 5.71 7.98
CA ILE A 76 4.20 5.27 6.58
C ILE A 76 3.74 3.82 6.41
N GLU A 77 4.28 2.88 7.19
CA GLU A 77 4.20 1.45 6.86
C GLU A 77 2.96 0.75 7.42
N LEU A 78 2.49 1.16 8.60
CA LEU A 78 1.42 0.48 9.35
C LEU A 78 0.21 1.38 9.62
N PHE A 79 0.18 2.59 9.04
CA PHE A 79 -0.90 3.54 9.29
C PHE A 79 -2.28 2.98 8.92
N ASP A 80 -2.36 2.25 7.82
CA ASP A 80 -3.57 1.58 7.35
C ASP A 80 -4.05 0.46 8.28
N GLN A 81 -3.14 -0.14 9.06
CA GLN A 81 -3.47 -1.19 10.01
C GLN A 81 -4.06 -0.66 11.32
N ILE A 82 -3.81 0.61 11.66
CA ILE A 82 -4.28 1.22 12.91
C ILE A 82 -5.81 1.20 12.98
N ASP A 83 -6.49 1.53 11.89
CA ASP A 83 -7.96 1.57 11.83
C ASP A 83 -8.60 0.23 12.20
N GLU A 84 -8.18 -0.85 11.54
CA GLU A 84 -8.73 -2.19 11.80
C GLU A 84 -8.28 -2.76 13.15
N ASN A 85 -7.02 -2.55 13.56
CA ASN A 85 -6.55 -3.00 14.88
C ASN A 85 -7.35 -2.32 16.00
N LEU A 86 -7.58 -1.01 15.89
CA LEU A 86 -8.32 -0.25 16.88
C LEU A 86 -9.79 -0.65 16.94
N LYS A 87 -10.43 -0.88 15.78
CA LYS A 87 -11.79 -1.41 15.69
C LYS A 87 -11.92 -2.77 16.37
N LEU A 88 -11.00 -3.71 16.08
CA LEU A 88 -11.01 -5.04 16.66
C LEU A 88 -10.81 -5.00 18.19
N ALA A 89 -9.82 -4.23 18.65
CA ALA A 89 -9.51 -4.09 20.07
C ALA A 89 -10.68 -3.45 20.85
N LEU A 90 -11.29 -2.39 20.30
CA LEU A 90 -12.47 -1.77 20.89
C LEU A 90 -13.64 -2.75 20.97
N GLN A 91 -13.94 -3.46 19.88
CA GLN A 91 -15.06 -4.40 19.85
C GLN A 91 -14.86 -5.58 20.82
N GLN A 92 -13.64 -6.11 20.94
CA GLN A 92 -13.32 -7.21 21.84
C GLN A 92 -13.61 -6.86 23.31
N ASP A 93 -13.17 -5.69 23.75
CA ASP A 93 -13.40 -5.23 25.12
C ASP A 93 -14.87 -4.91 25.38
N LEU A 94 -15.53 -4.24 24.43
CA LEU A 94 -16.95 -3.89 24.54
C LEU A 94 -17.84 -5.13 24.59
N THR A 95 -17.45 -6.23 23.93
CA THR A 95 -18.18 -7.50 24.00
C THR A 95 -18.24 -8.06 25.42
N THR A 96 -17.23 -7.78 26.24
CA THR A 96 -17.15 -8.24 27.64
C THR A 96 -17.72 -7.21 28.60
N MET A 97 -17.39 -5.93 28.42
CA MET A 97 -17.72 -4.85 29.35
C MET A 97 -19.13 -4.27 29.16
N ALA A 98 -19.58 -4.15 27.92
CA ALA A 98 -20.81 -3.48 27.54
C ALA A 98 -21.51 -4.24 26.40
N PRO A 99 -22.02 -5.46 26.66
CA PRO A 99 -22.65 -6.27 25.63
C PRO A 99 -23.85 -5.53 25.04
N GLY A 100 -23.79 -5.25 23.74
CA GLY A 100 -24.80 -4.48 23.01
C GLY A 100 -24.35 -3.11 22.51
N LEU A 101 -23.12 -2.68 22.84
CA LEU A 101 -22.43 -1.61 22.13
C LEU A 101 -21.57 -2.21 21.01
N ILE A 102 -21.85 -1.84 19.76
CA ILE A 102 -21.19 -2.37 18.57
C ILE A 102 -20.44 -1.25 17.87
N ILE A 103 -19.18 -1.50 17.53
CA ILE A 103 -18.36 -0.61 16.71
C ILE A 103 -18.53 -1.00 15.25
N GLN A 104 -19.02 -0.06 14.44
CA GLN A 104 -19.24 -0.27 13.02
C GLN A 104 -17.96 0.02 12.22
N ALA A 105 -17.31 1.14 12.52
CA ALA A 105 -16.11 1.59 11.82
C ALA A 105 -15.28 2.51 12.71
N VAL A 106 -13.97 2.50 12.48
CA VAL A 106 -13.01 3.41 13.10
C VAL A 106 -12.22 4.07 11.99
N ARG A 107 -11.98 5.37 12.11
CA ARG A 107 -11.16 6.13 11.17
C ARG A 107 -10.18 7.01 11.93
N VAL A 108 -8.90 6.78 11.71
CA VAL A 108 -7.81 7.56 12.30
C VAL A 108 -7.25 8.50 11.24
N THR A 109 -7.06 9.77 11.57
CA THR A 109 -6.32 10.70 10.70
C THR A 109 -4.82 10.54 10.89
N LYS A 110 -4.02 10.84 9.86
CA LYS A 110 -2.56 10.81 10.00
C LYS A 110 -2.09 11.67 11.18
N PRO A 111 -1.12 11.18 11.97
CA PRO A 111 -0.66 11.93 13.12
C PRO A 111 0.15 13.15 12.67
N ASN A 112 0.02 14.22 13.43
CA ASN A 112 0.78 15.44 13.27
C ASN A 112 2.20 15.24 13.82
N ILE A 113 3.19 15.57 12.99
CA ILE A 113 4.61 15.44 13.29
C ILE A 113 5.30 16.81 13.13
N PRO A 114 6.37 17.08 13.89
CA PRO A 114 7.13 18.32 13.75
C PRO A 114 7.59 18.59 12.31
N GLU A 115 7.54 19.85 11.86
CA GLU A 115 7.88 20.20 10.47
C GLU A 115 9.30 19.79 10.07
N THR A 116 10.25 19.84 11.00
CA THR A 116 11.64 19.44 10.76
C THR A 116 11.74 17.97 10.33
N ILE A 117 10.98 17.10 11.00
CA ILE A 117 10.93 15.68 10.70
C ILE A 117 10.15 15.44 9.41
N ARG A 118 9.04 16.15 9.20
CA ARG A 118 8.23 16.04 7.97
C ARG A 118 9.05 16.33 6.71
N ARG A 119 9.83 17.42 6.71
CA ARG A 119 10.71 17.78 5.59
C ARG A 119 11.76 16.70 5.30
N ASN A 120 12.33 16.09 6.34
CA ASN A 120 13.29 15.00 6.16
C ASN A 120 12.67 13.78 5.49
N TYR A 121 11.44 13.41 5.84
CA TYR A 121 10.71 12.33 5.19
C TYR A 121 10.36 12.64 3.74
N GLU A 122 9.91 13.85 3.44
CA GLU A 122 9.64 14.29 2.07
C GLU A 122 10.89 14.20 1.18
N LEU A 123 12.05 14.63 1.70
CA LEU A 123 13.34 14.52 1.01
C LEU A 123 13.75 13.06 0.81
N MET A 124 13.67 12.23 1.86
CA MET A 124 14.03 10.82 1.79
C MET A 124 13.16 10.06 0.78
N GLU A 125 11.85 10.33 0.75
CA GLU A 125 10.93 9.65 -0.17
C GLU A 125 11.16 10.08 -1.63
N SER A 126 11.52 11.36 -1.85
CA SER A 126 12.00 11.85 -3.14
C SER A 126 13.27 11.11 -3.59
N GLU A 127 14.27 10.96 -2.72
CA GLU A 127 15.51 10.26 -3.06
C GLU A 127 15.29 8.75 -3.29
N LYS A 128 14.45 8.10 -2.47
CA LYS A 128 14.04 6.70 -2.67
C LYS A 128 13.36 6.50 -4.02
N THR A 129 12.48 7.43 -4.41
CA THR A 129 11.83 7.42 -5.72
C THR A 129 12.84 7.57 -6.86
N LYS A 130 13.81 8.49 -6.73
CA LYS A 130 14.89 8.65 -7.72
C LYS A 130 15.72 7.37 -7.89
N LEU A 131 16.09 6.72 -6.79
CA LEU A 131 16.83 5.46 -6.80
C LEU A 131 16.05 4.35 -7.52
N LEU A 132 14.75 4.22 -7.21
CA LEU A 132 13.87 3.25 -7.87
C LEU A 132 13.77 3.52 -9.37
N ILE A 133 13.63 4.79 -9.78
CA ILE A 133 13.60 5.16 -11.21
C ILE A 133 14.93 4.82 -11.89
N ALA A 134 16.06 5.12 -11.26
CA ALA A 134 17.38 4.82 -11.81
C ALA A 134 17.57 3.30 -11.99
N ALA A 135 17.16 2.50 -11.00
CA ALA A 135 17.22 1.04 -11.07
C ALA A 135 16.32 0.46 -12.17
N GLN A 136 15.09 0.99 -12.33
CA GLN A 136 14.20 0.58 -13.42
C GLN A 136 14.75 0.99 -14.78
N LYS A 137 15.30 2.21 -14.90
CA LYS A 137 15.94 2.68 -16.14
C LYS A 137 17.11 1.80 -16.53
N GLN A 138 17.95 1.38 -15.57
CA GLN A 138 19.05 0.46 -15.83
C GLN A 138 18.53 -0.89 -16.37
N LYS A 139 17.47 -1.44 -15.78
CA LYS A 139 16.83 -2.68 -16.28
C LYS A 139 16.24 -2.53 -17.68
N VAL A 140 15.67 -1.37 -18.01
CA VAL A 140 15.14 -1.09 -19.35
C VAL A 140 16.28 -1.09 -20.37
N VAL A 141 17.39 -0.38 -20.09
CA VAL A 141 18.55 -0.33 -20.98
C VAL A 141 19.17 -1.72 -21.19
N GLU A 142 19.26 -2.53 -20.14
CA GLU A 142 19.74 -3.92 -20.24
C GLU A 142 18.85 -4.76 -21.16
N LYS A 143 17.52 -4.69 -20.98
CA LYS A 143 16.57 -5.41 -21.85
C LYS A 143 16.53 -4.89 -23.28
N GLU A 144 16.70 -3.59 -23.48
CA GLU A 144 16.80 -2.99 -24.83
C GLU A 144 18.06 -3.51 -25.55
N ALA A 145 19.21 -3.54 -24.87
CA ALA A 145 20.44 -4.09 -25.44
C ALA A 145 20.33 -5.58 -25.78
N GLU A 146 19.67 -6.38 -24.93
CA GLU A 146 19.36 -7.78 -25.25
C GLU A 146 18.42 -7.91 -26.46
N THR A 147 17.43 -7.02 -26.56
CA THR A 147 16.46 -7.00 -27.67
C THR A 147 17.16 -6.63 -28.98
N GLU A 148 18.04 -5.63 -28.97
CA GLU A 148 18.84 -5.25 -30.13
C GLU A 148 19.76 -6.38 -30.59
N ARG A 149 20.43 -7.08 -29.66
CA ARG A 149 21.26 -8.25 -30.00
C ARG A 149 20.45 -9.35 -30.68
N LYS A 150 19.29 -9.71 -30.13
CA LYS A 150 18.40 -10.71 -30.75
C LYS A 150 17.91 -10.25 -32.12
N LYS A 151 17.54 -8.97 -32.26
CA LYS A 151 17.10 -8.41 -33.54
C LYS A 151 18.21 -8.46 -34.59
N ALA A 152 19.45 -8.16 -34.22
CA ALA A 152 20.60 -8.23 -35.13
C ALA A 152 20.88 -9.67 -35.60
N LEU A 153 20.75 -10.66 -34.70
CA LEU A 153 20.89 -12.08 -35.07
C LEU A 153 19.79 -12.53 -36.03
N ILE A 154 18.52 -12.19 -35.73
CA ILE A 154 17.38 -12.52 -36.60
C ILE A 154 17.53 -11.89 -37.98
N GLU A 155 18.00 -10.64 -38.06
CA GLU A 155 18.22 -9.97 -39.35
C GLU A 155 19.36 -10.62 -40.14
N ALA A 156 20.45 -11.01 -39.47
CA ALA A 156 21.56 -11.71 -40.12
C ALA A 156 21.13 -13.09 -40.67
N GLU A 157 20.36 -13.86 -39.89
CA GLU A 157 19.79 -15.14 -40.34
C GLU A 157 18.83 -14.96 -41.51
N LYS A 158 17.97 -13.94 -41.45
CA LYS A 158 17.05 -13.61 -42.54
C LYS A 158 17.79 -13.26 -43.83
N VAL A 159 18.85 -12.45 -43.76
CA VAL A 159 19.68 -12.11 -44.93
C VAL A 159 20.36 -13.37 -45.49
N ALA A 160 20.87 -14.25 -44.65
CA ALA A 160 21.46 -15.52 -45.07
C ALA A 160 20.45 -16.41 -45.81
N GLN A 161 19.23 -16.57 -45.27
CA GLN A 161 18.16 -17.34 -45.93
C GLN A 161 17.74 -16.73 -47.27
N VAL A 162 17.62 -15.40 -47.35
CA VAL A 162 17.30 -14.72 -48.62
C VAL A 162 18.42 -14.90 -49.64
N ALA A 163 19.69 -14.83 -49.22
CA ALA A 163 20.84 -15.06 -50.07
C ALA A 163 20.86 -16.51 -50.61
N GLU A 164 20.52 -17.49 -49.78
CA GLU A 164 20.44 -18.91 -50.19
C GLU A 164 19.33 -19.12 -51.24
N ILE A 165 18.13 -18.58 -51.02
CA ILE A 165 17.01 -18.66 -51.98
C ILE A 165 17.36 -18.00 -53.31
N THR A 166 17.94 -16.80 -53.27
CA THR A 166 18.32 -16.07 -54.50
C THR A 166 19.46 -16.75 -55.25
N TYR A 167 20.41 -17.37 -54.55
CA TYR A 167 21.43 -18.20 -55.17
C TYR A 167 20.83 -19.45 -55.82
N GLY A 168 19.90 -20.13 -55.13
CA GLY A 168 19.16 -21.27 -55.69
C GLY A 168 18.38 -20.93 -56.96
N GLN A 169 17.70 -19.79 -56.99
CA GLN A 169 17.01 -19.30 -58.19
C GLN A 169 17.98 -19.08 -59.36
N LYS A 170 19.12 -18.42 -59.13
CA LYS A 170 20.14 -18.18 -60.17
C LYS A 170 20.78 -19.47 -60.71
N VAL A 171 20.99 -20.47 -59.85
CA VAL A 171 21.50 -21.79 -60.27
C VAL A 171 20.48 -22.48 -61.17
N MET A 172 19.20 -22.48 -60.77
CA MET A 172 18.12 -23.04 -61.59
C MET A 172 18.00 -22.33 -62.95
N GLU A 173 18.07 -21.00 -62.99
CA GLU A 173 18.04 -20.24 -64.26
C GLU A 173 19.17 -20.67 -65.20
N LYS A 174 20.42 -20.74 -64.70
CA LYS A 174 21.57 -21.18 -65.50
C LYS A 174 21.47 -22.63 -65.96
N GLU A 175 20.95 -23.53 -65.14
CA GLU A 175 20.72 -24.92 -65.55
C GLU A 175 19.63 -25.02 -66.62
N THR A 176 18.59 -24.18 -66.51
CA THR A 176 17.51 -24.11 -67.49
C THR A 176 18.02 -23.57 -68.83
N GLU A 177 18.84 -22.50 -68.83
CA GLU A 177 19.51 -21.99 -70.02
C GLU A 177 20.39 -23.04 -70.70
N LYS A 178 21.18 -23.80 -69.93
CA LYS A 178 22.00 -24.90 -70.47
C LYS A 178 21.13 -25.97 -71.15
N ARG A 179 20.05 -26.42 -70.51
CA ARG A 179 19.13 -27.40 -71.10
C ARG A 179 18.49 -26.90 -72.39
N ILE A 180 18.15 -25.62 -72.46
CA ILE A 180 17.60 -25.02 -73.69
C ILE A 180 18.66 -25.02 -74.80
N SER A 181 19.92 -24.67 -74.48
CA SER A 181 21.02 -24.67 -75.46
C SER A 181 21.44 -26.06 -75.97
N GLU A 182 21.13 -27.14 -75.25
CA GLU A 182 21.41 -28.51 -75.69
C GLU A 182 20.33 -29.08 -76.63
N ILE A 183 19.19 -28.38 -76.77
CA ILE A 183 18.05 -28.79 -77.62
C ILE A 183 18.05 -28.05 -78.98
N GLU A 184 18.85 -26.98 -79.11
CA GLU A 184 19.17 -26.29 -80.39
C GLU A 184 20.32 -26.96 -81.14
#